data_AF-A0A534PGY9-F1
#
_entry.id   AF-A0A534PGY9-F1
#
_cell.length_a   1.000
_cell.length_b   1.000
_cell.length_c   1.000
_cell.angle_alpha   90.00
_cell.angle_beta   90.00
_cell.angle_gamma   90.00
#
_symmetry.space_group_name_H-M   'P 1'
#
loop_
_entity.id
_entity.type
_entity.pdbx_description
1 polymer ?
#
loop_
_entity_poly.entity_id
_entity_poly.type
_entity_poly.pdbx_seq_one_letter_code
_entity_poly.pdbx_strand_id
1 'polypeptide(L)'
;MLASILCILLAASADHRAKAERFEALGKMAEAAREYESAWDEERSPELLYRLGIVRRKLKQYGKAREALRAYLRRAPDGALRTEVERQLAKIEVLIEAEREDYSDAPQRKRVAPPHAAPPRPEPAPPEPAPPEPAPPIAAELSETPPPVITAVPAPPVIAAMPAPLASAPLPSLSLVVEPPRRSRTPLWLAGASALCIAGGAALWWDGARVSNQLDARFAAGDLSAGDRPLFGRARGESIAGRALIAAGVGLLAAAVVLAW
;
A
#
# COMPACT_ATOMS: atom_id res chain seq x y z
N MET A 1 44.72 -11.81 6.63
CA MET A 1 44.19 -12.06 5.27
C MET A 1 42.69 -12.34 5.23
N LEU A 2 42.08 -13.01 6.23
CA LEU A 2 40.62 -13.26 6.25
C LEU A 2 39.74 -12.00 6.34
N ALA A 3 40.23 -10.93 6.98
CA ALA A 3 39.49 -9.65 7.07
C ALA A 3 39.33 -8.93 5.71
N SER A 4 40.25 -9.13 4.76
CA SER A 4 40.16 -8.47 3.43
C SER A 4 39.19 -9.16 2.49
N ILE A 5 38.99 -10.48 2.62
CA ILE A 5 38.04 -11.25 1.80
C ILE A 5 36.59 -10.95 2.23
N LEU A 6 36.35 -10.71 3.52
CA LEU A 6 35.03 -10.33 4.03
C LEU A 6 34.59 -8.94 3.55
N CYS A 7 35.51 -7.98 3.40
CA CYS A 7 35.17 -6.64 2.89
C CYS A 7 34.80 -6.60 1.40
N ILE A 8 35.38 -7.48 0.57
CA ILE A 8 35.07 -7.51 -0.88
C ILE A 8 33.70 -8.15 -1.13
N LEU A 9 33.32 -9.16 -0.35
CA LEU A 9 32.01 -9.80 -0.44
C LEU A 9 30.85 -8.89 0.03
N LEU A 10 31.09 -7.94 0.95
CA LEU A 10 30.08 -6.96 1.34
C LEU A 10 29.86 -5.83 0.32
N ALA A 11 30.81 -5.56 -0.59
CA ALA A 11 30.72 -4.44 -1.52
C ALA A 11 29.92 -4.78 -2.81
N ALA A 12 29.94 -6.04 -3.26
CA ALA A 12 29.25 -6.44 -4.49
C ALA A 12 27.72 -6.48 -4.35
N SER A 13 27.20 -6.92 -3.19
CA SER A 13 25.75 -6.99 -2.94
C SER A 13 25.08 -5.62 -2.72
N ALA A 14 25.87 -4.55 -2.60
CA ALA A 14 25.37 -3.20 -2.36
C ALA A 14 24.74 -2.55 -3.61
N ASP A 15 25.08 -3.01 -4.82
CA ASP A 15 24.71 -2.32 -6.06
C ASP A 15 23.22 -2.48 -6.37
N HIS A 16 22.66 -3.69 -6.24
CA HIS A 16 21.23 -3.94 -6.49
C HIS A 16 20.32 -3.22 -5.49
N ARG A 17 20.69 -3.20 -4.21
CA ARG A 17 19.96 -2.42 -3.19
C ARG A 17 19.93 -0.93 -3.55
N ALA A 18 21.08 -0.35 -3.87
CA ALA A 18 21.17 1.08 -4.18
C ALA A 18 20.37 1.44 -5.44
N LYS A 19 20.37 0.58 -6.46
CA LYS A 19 19.52 0.73 -7.66
C LYS A 19 18.04 0.67 -7.30
N ALA A 20 17.64 -0.29 -6.47
CA ALA A 20 16.25 -0.42 -6.03
C ALA A 20 15.75 0.84 -5.32
N GLU A 21 16.56 1.39 -4.40
CA GLU A 21 16.24 2.63 -3.67
C GLU A 21 16.14 3.84 -4.61
N ARG A 22 17.04 3.94 -5.60
CA ARG A 22 16.98 4.99 -6.64
C ARG A 22 15.70 4.87 -7.46
N PHE A 23 15.33 3.66 -7.90
CA PHE A 23 14.08 3.46 -8.66
C PHE A 23 12.84 3.76 -7.81
N GLU A 24 12.85 3.39 -6.53
CA GLU A 24 11.77 3.72 -5.60
C GLU A 24 11.61 5.24 -5.44
N ALA A 25 12.72 5.97 -5.25
CA ALA A 25 12.72 7.43 -5.16
C ALA A 25 12.21 8.11 -6.44
N LEU A 26 12.47 7.52 -7.60
CA LEU A 26 11.98 8.00 -8.90
C LEU A 26 10.52 7.62 -9.21
N GLY A 27 9.83 6.89 -8.32
CA GLY A 27 8.47 6.41 -8.58
C GLY A 27 8.38 5.19 -9.49
N LYS A 28 9.51 4.63 -9.92
CA LYS A 28 9.63 3.46 -10.82
C LYS A 28 9.48 2.16 -10.03
N MET A 29 8.27 1.91 -9.54
CA MET A 29 8.00 0.85 -8.57
C MET A 29 8.21 -0.56 -9.14
N ALA A 30 7.98 -0.77 -10.44
CA ALA A 30 8.16 -2.09 -11.07
C ALA A 30 9.63 -2.48 -11.15
N GLU A 31 10.48 -1.54 -11.56
CA GLU A 31 11.93 -1.69 -11.63
C GLU A 31 12.52 -1.82 -10.23
N ALA A 32 12.05 -1.00 -9.27
CA ALA A 32 12.44 -1.11 -7.87
C ALA A 32 12.16 -2.50 -7.30
N ALA A 33 10.98 -3.08 -7.59
CA ALA A 33 10.64 -4.42 -7.12
C ALA A 33 11.60 -5.49 -7.69
N ARG A 34 11.97 -5.40 -8.97
CA ARG A 34 12.93 -6.33 -9.60
C ARG A 34 14.32 -6.23 -8.96
N GLU A 35 14.82 -5.01 -8.75
CA GLU A 35 16.13 -4.82 -8.12
C GLU A 35 16.13 -5.25 -6.65
N TYR A 36 15.03 -5.06 -5.90
CA TYR A 36 14.89 -5.59 -4.54
C TYR A 36 14.84 -7.12 -4.50
N GLU A 37 14.27 -7.78 -5.52
CA GLU A 37 14.33 -9.25 -5.66
C GLU A 37 15.78 -9.70 -5.88
N SER A 38 16.51 -9.11 -6.83
CA SER A 38 17.93 -9.41 -7.06
C SER A 38 18.78 -9.17 -5.82
N ALA A 39 18.58 -8.05 -5.13
CA ALA A 39 19.28 -7.74 -3.89
C ALA A 39 18.99 -8.77 -2.78
N TRP A 40 17.76 -9.29 -2.72
CA TRP A 40 17.39 -10.32 -1.76
C TRP A 40 18.07 -11.66 -2.05
N ASP A 41 18.19 -12.03 -3.32
CA ASP A 41 18.84 -13.28 -3.72
C ASP A 41 20.33 -13.30 -3.33
N GLU A 42 20.99 -12.14 -3.36
CA GLU A 42 22.39 -11.96 -2.98
C GLU A 42 22.58 -11.83 -1.46
N GLU A 43 21.90 -10.90 -0.80
CA GLU A 43 22.17 -10.55 0.60
C GLU A 43 21.34 -11.35 1.61
N ARG A 44 20.14 -11.80 1.22
CA ARG A 44 19.18 -12.48 2.11
C ARG A 44 18.86 -11.71 3.40
N SER A 45 18.93 -10.37 3.34
CA SER A 45 18.61 -9.49 4.46
C SER A 45 17.10 -9.29 4.63
N PRO A 46 16.53 -9.51 5.84
CA PRO A 46 15.09 -9.42 6.05
C PRO A 46 14.53 -8.02 5.71
N GLU A 47 15.29 -6.95 5.91
CA GLU A 47 14.85 -5.58 5.58
C GLU A 47 14.48 -5.41 4.10
N LEU A 48 15.14 -6.15 3.19
CA LEU A 48 14.83 -6.17 1.77
C LEU A 48 13.44 -6.80 1.50
N LEU A 49 13.07 -7.86 2.23
CA LEU A 49 11.73 -8.46 2.11
C LEU A 49 10.64 -7.49 2.54
N TYR A 50 10.88 -6.70 3.59
CA TYR A 50 9.94 -5.66 4.01
C TYR A 50 9.75 -4.62 2.92
N ARG A 51 10.85 -4.05 2.39
CA ARG A 51 10.81 -3.05 1.31
C ARG A 51 10.15 -3.59 0.04
N LEU A 52 10.51 -4.79 -0.37
CA LEU A 52 9.90 -5.49 -1.50
C LEU A 52 8.37 -5.63 -1.33
N GLY A 53 7.92 -6.01 -0.12
CA GLY A 53 6.50 -6.06 0.21
C GLY A 53 5.78 -4.71 0.04
N ILE A 54 6.37 -3.63 0.54
CA ILE A 54 5.80 -2.28 0.42
C ILE A 54 5.72 -1.82 -1.03
N VAL A 55 6.78 -2.03 -1.83
CA VAL A 55 6.80 -1.66 -3.25
C VAL A 55 5.78 -2.48 -4.05
N ARG A 56 5.69 -3.80 -3.82
CA ARG A 56 4.67 -4.65 -4.46
C ARG A 56 3.25 -4.23 -4.11
N ARG A 57 3.00 -3.75 -2.88
CA ARG A 57 1.70 -3.19 -2.51
C ARG A 57 1.38 -1.94 -3.31
N LYS A 58 2.35 -1.04 -3.52
CA LYS A 58 2.17 0.17 -4.36
C LYS A 58 1.80 -0.20 -5.81
N LEU A 59 2.29 -1.33 -6.31
CA LEU A 59 1.94 -1.91 -7.62
C LEU A 59 0.58 -2.64 -7.65
N LYS A 60 -0.19 -2.63 -6.57
CA LYS A 60 -1.43 -3.43 -6.39
C LYS A 60 -1.23 -4.94 -6.56
N GLN A 61 0.01 -5.44 -6.42
CA GLN A 61 0.30 -6.88 -6.45
C GLN A 61 0.14 -7.46 -5.04
N TYR A 62 -1.07 -7.39 -4.48
CA TYR A 62 -1.32 -7.65 -3.07
C TYR A 62 -0.93 -9.07 -2.62
N GLY A 63 -1.18 -10.09 -3.45
CA GLY A 63 -0.77 -11.46 -3.18
C GLY A 63 0.75 -11.61 -2.98
N LYS A 64 1.53 -11.06 -3.91
CA LYS A 64 3.00 -11.09 -3.84
C LYS A 64 3.54 -10.23 -2.69
N ALA A 65 2.89 -9.09 -2.40
CA ALA A 65 3.24 -8.26 -1.25
C ALA A 65 3.05 -9.01 0.08
N ARG A 66 1.93 -9.72 0.23
CA ARG A 66 1.63 -10.57 1.39
C ARG A 66 2.69 -11.66 1.58
N GLU A 67 3.11 -12.31 0.50
CA GLU A 67 4.14 -13.36 0.54
C GLU A 67 5.50 -12.84 1.03
N ALA A 68 5.95 -11.69 0.50
CA ALA A 68 7.21 -11.06 0.91
C ALA A 68 7.20 -10.67 2.41
N LEU A 69 6.10 -10.08 2.90
CA LEU A 69 5.95 -9.72 4.31
C LEU A 69 5.84 -10.94 5.24
N ARG A 70 5.16 -12.01 4.81
CA ARG A 70 5.17 -13.28 5.57
C ARG A 70 6.56 -13.91 5.60
N ALA A 71 7.33 -13.78 4.50
CA ALA A 71 8.72 -14.23 4.47
C ALA A 71 9.59 -13.45 5.45
N TYR A 72 9.36 -12.13 5.61
CA TYR A 72 10.02 -11.32 6.64
C TYR A 72 9.81 -11.93 8.03
N LEU A 73 8.56 -12.17 8.43
CA LEU A 73 8.23 -12.69 9.76
C LEU A 73 8.79 -14.10 10.02
N ARG A 74 8.90 -14.93 8.98
CA ARG A 74 9.57 -16.25 9.11
C ARG A 74 11.08 -16.11 9.34
N ARG A 75 11.72 -15.10 8.74
CA ARG A 75 13.18 -14.93 8.80
C ARG A 75 13.63 -14.14 10.03
N ALA A 76 12.83 -13.16 10.45
CA ALA A 76 13.09 -12.29 11.58
C ALA A 76 11.83 -12.18 12.47
N PRO A 77 11.47 -13.25 13.20
CA PRO A 77 10.26 -13.26 14.03
C PRO A 77 10.29 -12.20 15.13
N ASP A 78 11.47 -11.83 15.62
CA ASP A 78 11.67 -10.79 16.64
C ASP A 78 12.37 -9.54 16.06
N GLY A 79 12.25 -9.32 14.75
CA GLY A 79 12.84 -8.17 14.07
C GLY A 79 12.23 -6.84 14.53
N ALA A 80 13.02 -5.76 14.46
CA ALA A 80 12.59 -4.42 14.87
C ALA A 80 11.34 -3.91 14.11
N LEU A 81 11.08 -4.42 12.91
CA LEU A 81 9.92 -4.05 12.09
C LEU A 81 8.75 -5.03 12.21
N ARG A 82 8.78 -6.01 13.12
CA ARG A 82 7.73 -7.04 13.26
C ARG A 82 6.33 -6.43 13.37
N THR A 83 6.12 -5.53 14.33
CA THR A 83 4.83 -4.88 14.58
C THR A 83 4.34 -4.09 13.36
N GLU A 84 5.27 -3.46 12.63
CA GLU A 84 4.94 -2.75 11.40
C GLU A 84 4.49 -3.72 10.30
N VAL A 85 5.23 -4.81 10.12
CA VAL A 85 4.94 -5.85 9.11
C VAL A 85 3.57 -6.49 9.35
N GLU A 86 3.24 -6.82 10.60
CA GLU A 86 1.93 -7.35 10.98
C GLU A 86 0.79 -6.36 10.63
N ARG A 87 0.99 -5.07 10.92
CA ARG A 87 0.04 -4.01 10.54
C ARG A 87 -0.12 -3.87 9.03
N GLN A 88 0.97 -3.99 8.27
CA GLN A 88 0.95 -3.94 6.81
C GLN A 88 0.26 -5.16 6.22
N LEU A 89 0.45 -6.34 6.80
CA LEU A 89 -0.25 -7.57 6.41
C LEU A 89 -1.76 -7.44 6.60
N ALA A 90 -2.22 -6.96 7.77
CA ALA A 90 -3.64 -6.73 8.02
C ALA A 90 -4.26 -5.78 6.97
N LYS A 91 -3.55 -4.70 6.61
CA LYS A 91 -3.99 -3.78 5.54
C LYS A 91 -4.07 -4.47 4.18
N ILE A 92 -3.09 -5.29 3.83
CA ILE A 92 -3.07 -6.02 2.55
C ILE A 92 -4.20 -7.05 2.48
N GLU A 93 -4.53 -7.72 3.58
CA GLU A 93 -5.64 -8.70 3.62
C GLU A 93 -6.99 -8.02 3.34
N VAL A 94 -7.23 -6.83 3.89
CA VAL A 94 -8.42 -6.02 3.54
C VAL A 94 -8.44 -5.65 2.06
N LEU A 95 -7.29 -5.29 1.47
CA LEU A 95 -7.21 -4.92 0.05
C LEU A 95 -7.43 -6.13 -0.89
N ILE A 96 -6.95 -7.31 -0.50
CA ILE A 96 -7.20 -8.56 -1.25
C ILE A 96 -8.69 -8.90 -1.24
N GLU A 97 -9.35 -8.78 -0.09
CA GLU A 97 -10.78 -9.06 0.00
C GLU A 97 -11.60 -8.05 -0.82
N ALA A 98 -11.26 -6.76 -0.73
CA ALA A 98 -11.89 -5.73 -1.55
C ALA A 98 -11.72 -6.00 -3.05
N GLU A 99 -10.52 -6.37 -3.51
CA GLU A 99 -10.29 -6.73 -4.91
C GLU A 99 -11.12 -7.96 -5.32
N ARG A 100 -11.21 -8.97 -4.45
CA ARG A 100 -12.00 -10.18 -4.71
C ARG A 100 -13.49 -9.87 -4.87
N GLU A 101 -14.02 -8.96 -4.05
CA GLU A 101 -15.42 -8.54 -4.10
C GLU A 101 -15.72 -7.74 -5.36
N ASP A 102 -14.85 -6.80 -5.74
CA ASP A 102 -14.98 -6.04 -6.99
C ASP A 102 -15.01 -6.96 -8.23
N TYR A 103 -14.22 -8.05 -8.23
CA TYR A 103 -14.26 -9.06 -9.28
C TYR A 103 -15.49 -9.97 -9.22
N SER A 104 -16.10 -10.17 -8.05
CA SER A 104 -17.28 -11.03 -7.87
C SER A 104 -18.57 -10.37 -8.37
N ASP A 105 -18.66 -9.04 -8.28
CA ASP A 105 -19.83 -8.26 -8.73
C ASP A 105 -19.83 -7.95 -10.23
N ALA A 106 -18.68 -8.10 -10.91
CA ALA A 106 -18.66 -8.09 -12.36
C ALA A 106 -19.55 -9.25 -12.85
N PRO A 107 -20.65 -9.00 -13.59
CA PRO A 107 -21.54 -10.04 -14.06
C PRO A 107 -20.66 -11.03 -14.79
N GLN A 108 -20.60 -12.27 -14.27
CA GLN A 108 -19.85 -13.34 -14.91
C GLN A 108 -20.42 -13.44 -16.32
N ARG A 109 -19.79 -12.74 -17.28
CA ARG A 109 -20.05 -12.89 -18.69
C ARG A 109 -19.75 -14.34 -18.89
N LYS A 110 -20.83 -15.13 -18.94
CA LYS A 110 -20.87 -16.57 -19.12
C LYS A 110 -19.72 -16.86 -20.05
N ARG A 111 -18.57 -17.28 -19.50
CA ARG A 111 -17.42 -17.62 -20.31
C ARG A 111 -17.95 -18.84 -21.04
N VAL A 112 -18.43 -18.61 -22.26
CA VAL A 112 -18.70 -19.68 -23.21
C VAL A 112 -17.40 -20.44 -23.21
N ALA A 113 -17.43 -21.63 -22.62
CA ALA A 113 -16.26 -22.48 -22.55
C ALA A 113 -15.67 -22.49 -23.96
N PRO A 114 -14.38 -22.17 -24.15
CA PRO A 114 -13.74 -22.36 -25.44
C PRO A 114 -14.13 -23.78 -25.88
N PRO A 115 -14.72 -23.96 -27.08
CA PRO A 115 -15.13 -25.27 -27.54
C PRO A 115 -13.94 -26.19 -27.33
N HIS A 116 -14.14 -27.23 -26.53
CA HIS A 116 -13.11 -28.17 -26.13
C HIS A 116 -12.49 -28.68 -27.43
N ALA A 117 -11.30 -28.16 -27.76
CA ALA A 117 -10.56 -28.66 -28.91
C ALA A 117 -10.35 -30.15 -28.63
N ALA A 118 -10.77 -30.99 -29.58
CA ALA A 118 -10.61 -32.43 -29.49
C ALA A 118 -9.17 -32.76 -29.04
N PRO A 119 -8.98 -33.79 -28.19
CA PRO A 119 -7.66 -34.18 -27.74
C PRO A 119 -6.73 -34.31 -28.95
N PRO A 120 -5.53 -33.70 -28.92
CA PRO A 120 -4.57 -33.82 -30.01
C PRO A 120 -4.31 -35.31 -30.24
N ARG A 121 -4.47 -35.74 -31.50
CA ARG A 121 -4.09 -37.07 -31.96
C ARG A 121 -2.63 -37.33 -31.51
N PRO A 122 -2.31 -38.49 -30.90
CA PRO A 122 -0.96 -38.81 -30.46
C PRO A 122 0.04 -38.55 -31.59
N GLU A 123 0.94 -37.61 -31.36
CA GLU A 123 2.05 -37.34 -32.25
C GLU A 123 3.01 -38.55 -32.20
N PRO A 124 3.52 -39.05 -33.34
CA PRO A 124 4.46 -40.16 -33.37
C PRO A 124 5.69 -39.83 -32.52
N ALA A 125 6.11 -40.78 -31.68
CA ALA A 125 7.28 -40.61 -30.82
C ALA A 125 8.51 -40.16 -31.62
N PRO A 126 9.21 -39.09 -31.21
CA PRO A 126 10.49 -38.71 -31.76
C PRO A 126 11.51 -39.86 -31.60
N PRO A 127 12.38 -40.11 -32.60
CA PRO A 127 13.45 -41.09 -32.45
C PRO A 127 14.39 -40.70 -31.30
N GLU A 128 14.77 -41.71 -30.53
CA GLU A 128 15.64 -41.63 -29.35
C GLU A 128 16.98 -40.93 -29.69
N PRO A 129 17.39 -39.88 -28.95
CA PRO A 129 18.67 -39.21 -29.16
C PRO A 129 19.83 -40.14 -28.82
N ALA A 130 20.84 -40.17 -29.68
CA ALA A 130 22.07 -40.91 -29.44
C ALA A 130 22.81 -40.43 -28.18
N PRO A 131 23.60 -41.30 -27.51
CA PRO A 131 24.35 -40.97 -26.29
C PRO A 131 25.30 -39.77 -26.49
N PRO A 132 25.37 -38.83 -25.53
CA PRO A 132 26.29 -37.69 -25.62
C PRO A 132 27.75 -38.13 -25.48
N GLU A 133 28.57 -37.66 -26.41
CA GLU A 133 30.02 -37.79 -26.41
C GLU A 133 30.64 -36.93 -25.28
N PRO A 134 31.69 -37.38 -24.58
CA PRO A 134 32.27 -36.65 -23.44
C PRO A 134 33.01 -35.38 -23.90
N ALA A 135 32.64 -34.23 -23.35
CA ALA A 135 33.33 -32.97 -23.60
C ALA A 135 34.68 -32.88 -22.84
N PRO A 136 35.73 -32.27 -23.43
CA PRO A 136 37.03 -32.07 -22.78
C PRO A 136 37.01 -30.95 -21.71
N PRO A 137 37.94 -30.99 -20.74
CA PRO A 137 38.06 -29.97 -19.69
C PRO A 137 38.67 -28.68 -20.25
N ILE A 138 37.91 -27.58 -20.21
CA ILE A 138 38.46 -26.24 -20.51
C ILE A 138 38.91 -25.57 -19.21
N ALA A 139 40.18 -25.18 -19.25
CA ALA A 139 40.98 -24.59 -18.20
C ALA A 139 40.53 -23.18 -17.78
N ALA A 140 40.94 -22.82 -16.57
CA ALA A 140 40.78 -21.52 -15.94
C ALA A 140 41.75 -20.46 -16.48
N GLU A 141 41.25 -19.25 -16.75
CA GLU A 141 41.99 -17.99 -16.84
C GLU A 141 41.09 -16.88 -16.25
N LEU A 142 41.36 -16.36 -15.06
CA LEU A 142 42.27 -15.25 -14.68
C LEU A 142 41.81 -13.84 -15.10
N SER A 143 41.46 -13.07 -14.06
CA SER A 143 41.74 -11.64 -13.86
C SER A 143 41.09 -10.59 -14.76
N GLU A 144 40.27 -9.72 -14.15
CA GLU A 144 40.30 -8.30 -14.48
C GLU A 144 39.93 -7.40 -13.28
N THR A 145 40.54 -6.22 -13.28
CA THR A 145 40.82 -5.34 -12.14
C THR A 145 39.82 -4.16 -12.10
N PRO A 146 39.34 -3.69 -10.94
CA PRO A 146 38.41 -2.54 -10.89
C PRO A 146 39.13 -1.17 -10.81
N PRO A 147 38.56 -0.10 -11.41
CA PRO A 147 39.08 1.28 -11.31
C PRO A 147 38.60 2.03 -10.03
N PRO A 148 39.28 3.14 -9.64
CA PRO A 148 39.07 3.85 -8.38
C PRO A 148 37.88 4.82 -8.34
N VAL A 149 37.34 4.98 -7.13
CA VAL A 149 36.23 5.83 -6.68
C VAL A 149 36.62 7.31 -6.63
N ILE A 150 35.74 8.21 -7.09
CA ILE A 150 35.80 9.65 -6.80
C ILE A 150 34.60 10.04 -5.93
N THR A 151 34.89 10.45 -4.71
CA THR A 151 33.95 10.97 -3.72
C THR A 151 33.92 12.50 -3.82
N ALA A 152 32.74 13.11 -4.01
CA ALA A 152 32.55 14.54 -3.82
C ALA A 152 31.32 14.80 -2.94
N VAL A 153 31.58 15.39 -1.77
CA VAL A 153 30.59 15.80 -0.77
C VAL A 153 30.21 17.25 -1.05
N PRO A 154 28.93 17.60 -1.31
CA PRO A 154 28.51 19.00 -1.39
C PRO A 154 28.18 19.58 0.00
N ALA A 155 28.68 20.79 0.25
CA ALA A 155 28.45 21.61 1.44
C ALA A 155 27.04 22.27 1.45
N PRO A 156 26.48 22.60 2.63
CA PRO A 156 25.19 23.29 2.73
C PRO A 156 25.27 24.82 2.47
N PRO A 157 24.20 25.45 1.95
CA PRO A 157 24.16 26.90 1.72
C PRO A 157 23.87 27.72 2.99
N VAL A 158 24.56 28.86 3.08
CA VAL A 158 24.40 29.90 4.12
C VAL A 158 23.14 30.72 3.83
N ILE A 159 22.26 30.86 4.83
CA ILE A 159 21.07 31.72 4.77
C ILE A 159 21.50 33.17 5.03
N ALA A 160 21.26 34.04 4.05
CA ALA A 160 21.56 35.47 4.11
C ALA A 160 20.44 36.30 4.77
N ALA A 161 20.88 37.40 5.36
CA ALA A 161 20.20 38.32 6.27
C ALA A 161 18.90 38.98 5.79
N MET A 162 18.07 39.32 6.79
CA MET A 162 16.90 40.22 6.73
C MET A 162 17.27 41.64 6.25
N PRO A 163 16.41 42.29 5.44
CA PRO A 163 16.42 43.75 5.29
C PRO A 163 15.54 44.45 6.33
N ALA A 164 15.99 45.65 6.70
CA ALA A 164 15.45 46.58 7.68
C ALA A 164 14.05 47.16 7.31
N PRO A 165 13.26 47.63 8.30
CA PRO A 165 11.96 48.26 8.05
C PRO A 165 12.11 49.72 7.59
N LEU A 166 11.45 50.05 6.47
CA LEU A 166 11.25 51.41 6.00
C LEU A 166 10.06 52.09 6.69
N ALA A 167 10.20 53.40 6.81
CA ALA A 167 9.42 54.29 7.65
C ALA A 167 7.93 54.40 7.30
N SER A 168 7.13 54.55 8.35
CA SER A 168 5.69 54.74 8.36
C SER A 168 5.29 56.13 7.85
N ALA A 169 4.43 56.19 6.84
CA ALA A 169 3.70 57.41 6.47
C ALA A 169 2.30 57.41 7.14
N PRO A 170 1.80 58.55 7.63
CA PRO A 170 0.46 58.64 8.22
C PRO A 170 -0.61 58.60 7.13
N LEU A 171 -1.51 57.62 7.18
CA LEU A 171 -2.68 57.50 6.32
C LEU A 171 -3.88 58.29 6.89
N PRO A 172 -4.77 58.82 6.03
CA PRO A 172 -5.96 59.55 6.44
C PRO A 172 -6.98 58.66 7.17
N SER A 173 -7.55 59.21 8.24
CA SER A 173 -8.55 58.58 9.10
C SER A 173 -9.87 58.36 8.37
N LEU A 174 -10.13 57.13 7.91
CA LEU A 174 -11.46 56.72 7.46
C LEU A 174 -12.31 56.36 8.70
N SER A 175 -13.32 57.16 9.00
CA SER A 175 -14.31 56.87 10.03
C SER A 175 -15.12 55.63 9.63
N LEU A 176 -14.71 54.49 10.17
CA LEU A 176 -15.37 53.20 9.97
C LEU A 176 -16.70 53.23 10.74
N VAL A 177 -17.81 53.29 10.01
CA VAL A 177 -19.14 53.06 10.59
C VAL A 177 -19.17 51.61 11.04
N VAL A 178 -19.02 51.40 12.35
CA VAL A 178 -19.12 50.09 12.98
C VAL A 178 -20.61 49.71 13.02
N GLU A 179 -21.04 48.96 12.01
CA GLU A 179 -22.36 48.33 12.05
C GLU A 179 -22.36 47.25 13.15
N PRO A 180 -23.37 47.19 14.03
CA PRO A 180 -23.41 46.20 15.09
C PRO A 180 -23.43 44.78 14.50
N PRO A 181 -22.66 43.82 15.07
CA PRO A 181 -22.54 42.49 14.50
C PRO A 181 -23.90 41.81 14.49
N ARG A 182 -24.44 41.58 13.29
CA ARG A 182 -25.69 40.84 13.06
C ARG A 182 -25.43 39.37 13.42
N ARG A 183 -25.82 38.94 14.63
CA ARG A 183 -25.66 37.54 15.07
C ARG A 183 -26.39 36.60 14.10
N SER A 184 -25.63 35.84 13.32
CA SER A 184 -26.18 34.83 12.41
C SER A 184 -26.63 33.61 13.22
N ARG A 185 -27.78 33.03 12.86
CA ARG A 185 -28.28 31.76 13.45
C ARG A 185 -27.72 30.53 12.73
N THR A 186 -26.86 30.72 11.73
CA THR A 186 -26.28 29.66 10.91
C THR A 186 -25.47 28.61 11.70
N PRO A 187 -24.63 28.94 12.70
CA PRO A 187 -23.86 27.91 13.39
C PRO A 187 -24.76 26.95 14.19
N LEU A 188 -25.89 27.43 14.70
CA LEU A 188 -26.81 26.62 15.50
C LEU A 188 -27.56 25.58 14.63
N TRP A 189 -27.95 25.96 13.40
CA TRP A 189 -28.53 25.02 12.44
C TRP A 189 -27.54 23.97 11.96
N LEU A 190 -26.28 24.36 11.71
CA LEU A 190 -25.23 23.42 11.30
C LEU A 190 -24.88 22.42 12.40
N ALA A 191 -24.81 22.87 13.66
CA ALA A 191 -24.61 21.99 14.81
C ALA A 191 -25.76 20.97 14.95
N GLY A 192 -27.01 21.41 14.78
CA GLY A 192 -28.19 20.53 14.79
C GLY A 192 -28.15 19.47 13.68
N ALA A 193 -27.85 19.87 12.44
CA ALA A 193 -27.71 18.96 11.31
C ALA A 193 -26.58 17.94 11.51
N SER A 194 -25.43 18.39 12.03
CA SER A 194 -24.31 17.51 12.38
C SER A 194 -24.72 16.43 13.37
N ALA A 195 -25.37 16.81 14.48
CA ALA A 195 -25.79 15.85 15.51
C ALA A 195 -26.74 14.78 14.94
N LEU A 196 -27.66 15.19 14.07
CA LEU A 196 -28.59 14.27 13.41
C LEU A 196 -27.88 13.30 12.46
N CYS A 197 -26.90 13.78 11.66
CA CYS A 197 -26.08 12.93 10.80
C CYS A 197 -25.23 11.93 11.59
N ILE A 198 -24.59 12.36 12.68
CA ILE A 198 -23.77 11.46 13.51
C ILE A 198 -24.63 10.39 14.17
N ALA A 199 -25.77 10.78 14.77
CA ALA A 199 -26.67 9.83 15.42
C ALA A 199 -27.29 8.83 14.42
N GLY A 200 -27.76 9.32 13.27
CA GLY A 200 -28.28 8.46 12.20
C GLY A 200 -27.23 7.52 11.63
N GLY A 201 -26.01 8.01 11.40
CA GLY A 201 -24.89 7.20 10.93
C GLY A 201 -24.47 6.12 11.93
N ALA A 202 -24.45 6.44 13.24
CA ALA A 202 -24.16 5.48 14.29
C ALA A 202 -25.23 4.38 14.41
N ALA A 203 -26.51 4.73 14.28
CA ALA A 203 -27.60 3.76 14.30
C ALA A 203 -27.52 2.78 13.11
N LEU A 204 -27.28 3.29 11.90
CA LEU A 204 -27.09 2.45 10.70
C LEU A 204 -25.86 1.56 10.81
N TRP A 205 -24.75 2.09 11.34
CA TRP A 205 -23.54 1.31 11.54
C TRP A 205 -23.75 0.19 12.57
N TRP A 206 -24.47 0.45 13.66
CA TRP A 206 -24.80 -0.56 14.67
C TRP A 206 -25.69 -1.68 14.11
N ASP A 207 -26.70 -1.34 13.30
CA ASP A 207 -27.58 -2.34 12.69
C ASP A 207 -26.80 -3.24 11.71
N GLY A 208 -25.96 -2.65 10.87
CA GLY A 208 -25.07 -3.40 9.99
C GLY A 208 -24.12 -4.34 10.75
N ALA A 209 -23.56 -3.89 11.88
CA ALA A 209 -22.72 -4.72 12.74
C ALA A 209 -23.50 -5.88 13.38
N ARG A 210 -24.75 -5.65 13.79
CA ARG A 210 -25.62 -6.69 14.34
C ARG A 210 -25.95 -7.77 13.30
N VAL A 211 -26.30 -7.37 12.07
CA VAL A 211 -26.57 -8.30 10.97
C VAL A 211 -25.31 -9.09 10.61
N SER A 212 -24.14 -8.44 10.58
CA SER A 212 -22.85 -9.14 10.38
C SER A 212 -22.62 -10.21 11.44
N ASN A 213 -22.79 -9.88 12.73
CA ASN A 213 -22.61 -10.84 13.82
C ASN A 213 -23.61 -12.02 13.74
N GLN A 214 -24.85 -11.77 13.29
CA GLN A 214 -25.83 -12.84 13.07
C GLN A 214 -25.43 -13.75 11.91
N LEU A 215 -24.93 -13.19 10.81
CA LEU A 215 -24.43 -13.96 9.67
C LEU A 215 -23.20 -14.79 10.07
N ASP A 216 -22.26 -14.22 10.83
CA ASP A 216 -21.09 -14.94 11.34
C ASP A 216 -21.50 -16.10 12.26
N ALA A 217 -22.49 -15.88 13.14
CA ALA A 217 -23.02 -16.93 14.00
C ALA A 217 -23.67 -18.07 13.18
N ARG A 218 -24.43 -17.75 12.12
CA ARG A 218 -25.01 -18.76 11.22
C ARG A 218 -23.96 -19.47 10.38
N PHE A 219 -22.88 -18.78 10.01
CA PHE A 219 -21.75 -19.37 9.28
C PHE A 219 -21.05 -20.40 10.16
N ALA A 220 -20.76 -20.03 11.41
CA ALA A 220 -20.18 -20.92 12.40
C ALA A 220 -21.07 -22.14 12.70
N ALA A 221 -22.39 -21.97 12.64
CA ALA A 221 -23.35 -23.06 12.78
C ALA A 221 -23.53 -23.93 11.53
N GLY A 222 -22.98 -23.54 10.38
CA GLY A 222 -23.16 -24.24 9.10
C GLY A 222 -24.56 -24.07 8.49
N ASP A 223 -25.34 -23.11 8.95
CA ASP A 223 -26.74 -22.87 8.54
C ASP A 223 -26.87 -21.80 7.45
N LEU A 224 -25.77 -21.50 6.76
CA LEU A 224 -25.73 -20.43 5.78
C LEU A 224 -26.14 -20.93 4.40
N SER A 225 -27.19 -20.32 3.85
CA SER A 225 -27.77 -20.72 2.56
C SER A 225 -27.47 -19.69 1.48
N ALA A 226 -27.61 -20.09 0.21
CA ALA A 226 -27.50 -19.15 -0.92
C ALA A 226 -28.56 -18.02 -0.86
N GLY A 227 -29.66 -18.22 -0.13
CA GLY A 227 -30.71 -17.23 0.09
C GLY A 227 -30.29 -16.06 0.99
N ASP A 228 -29.18 -16.19 1.74
CA ASP A 228 -28.70 -15.16 2.66
C ASP A 228 -27.79 -14.12 1.96
N ARG A 229 -27.43 -14.33 0.68
CA ARG A 229 -26.65 -13.37 -0.14
C ARG A 229 -27.15 -11.91 -0.10
N PRO A 230 -28.46 -11.61 -0.27
CA PRO A 230 -28.94 -10.23 -0.20
C PRO A 230 -28.74 -9.60 1.19
N LEU A 231 -28.69 -10.38 2.27
CA LEU A 231 -28.44 -9.85 3.62
C LEU A 231 -27.01 -9.34 3.78
N PHE A 232 -26.02 -10.01 3.18
CA PHE A 232 -24.64 -9.52 3.14
C PHE A 232 -24.52 -8.19 2.41
N GLY A 233 -25.15 -8.08 1.24
CA GLY A 233 -25.16 -6.84 0.47
C GLY A 233 -25.80 -5.68 1.25
N ARG A 234 -26.90 -5.95 1.95
CA ARG A 234 -27.58 -4.98 2.80
C ARG A 234 -26.72 -4.55 3.99
N ALA A 235 -26.19 -5.48 4.77
CA ALA A 235 -25.37 -5.19 5.95
C ALA A 235 -24.13 -4.35 5.59
N ARG A 236 -23.49 -4.68 4.45
CA ARG A 236 -22.37 -3.91 3.91
C ARG A 236 -22.79 -2.51 3.48
N GLY A 237 -23.90 -2.40 2.73
CA GLY A 237 -24.45 -1.12 2.29
C GLY A 237 -24.78 -0.19 3.46
N GLU A 238 -25.44 -0.71 4.49
CA GLU A 238 -25.78 0.02 5.72
C GLU A 238 -24.53 0.44 6.50
N SER A 239 -23.48 -0.41 6.58
CA SER A 239 -22.23 -0.03 7.22
C SER A 239 -21.47 1.07 6.47
N ILE A 240 -21.48 1.05 5.13
CA ILE A 240 -20.82 2.10 4.33
C ILE A 240 -21.59 3.41 4.46
N ALA A 241 -22.92 3.37 4.34
CA ALA A 241 -23.79 4.53 4.51
C ALA A 241 -23.65 5.15 5.91
N GLY A 242 -23.60 4.32 6.96
CA GLY A 242 -23.39 4.76 8.34
C GLY A 242 -22.07 5.52 8.52
N ARG A 243 -20.96 4.99 8.00
CA ARG A 243 -19.65 5.65 8.04
C ARG A 243 -19.63 6.97 7.27
N ALA A 244 -20.26 7.02 6.10
CA ALA A 244 -20.36 8.23 5.30
C ALA A 244 -21.16 9.33 6.03
N LEU A 245 -22.27 8.98 6.67
CA LEU A 245 -23.08 9.91 7.47
C LEU A 245 -22.32 10.47 8.68
N ILE A 246 -21.55 9.62 9.39
CA ILE A 246 -20.71 10.08 10.50
C ILE A 246 -19.66 11.08 9.99
N ALA A 247 -18.98 10.77 8.88
CA ALA A 247 -17.98 11.67 8.29
C ALA A 247 -18.60 13.01 7.86
N ALA A 248 -19.77 12.99 7.22
CA ALA A 248 -20.52 14.19 6.86
C ALA A 248 -20.90 15.03 8.08
N GLY A 249 -21.36 14.38 9.16
CA GLY A 249 -21.67 15.04 10.42
C GLY A 249 -20.46 15.73 11.04
N VAL A 250 -19.31 15.06 11.11
CA VAL A 250 -18.06 15.66 11.60
C VAL A 250 -17.64 16.87 10.76
N GLY A 251 -17.81 16.81 9.44
CA GLY A 251 -17.56 17.94 8.54
C GLY A 251 -18.47 19.14 8.81
N LEU A 252 -19.77 18.90 9.02
CA LEU A 252 -20.73 19.95 9.39
C LEU A 252 -20.40 20.58 10.74
N LEU A 253 -19.98 19.78 11.72
CA LEU A 253 -19.56 20.29 13.04
C LEU A 253 -18.34 21.22 12.90
N ALA A 254 -17.33 20.79 12.13
CA ALA A 254 -16.15 21.60 11.89
C ALA A 254 -16.49 22.94 11.22
N ALA A 255 -17.38 22.93 10.22
CA ALA A 255 -17.88 24.15 9.58
C ALA A 255 -18.63 25.07 10.56
N ALA A 256 -19.45 24.51 11.46
CA ALA A 256 -20.15 25.27 12.49
C ALA A 256 -19.17 25.97 13.46
N VAL A 257 -18.07 25.28 13.84
CA VAL A 257 -17.02 25.85 14.68
C VAL A 257 -16.30 27.00 13.97
N VAL A 258 -15.91 26.82 12.70
CA VAL A 258 -15.25 27.88 11.91
C VAL A 258 -16.12 29.12 11.77
N LEU A 259 -17.44 28.97 11.60
CA LEU A 259 -18.39 30.08 11.48
C LEU A 259 -18.73 30.77 12.81
N ALA A 260 -18.38 30.17 13.94
CA ALA A 260 -18.63 30.71 15.27
C ALA A 260 -17.47 31.57 15.79
N TRP A 261 -16.31 31.49 15.15
CA TRP A 261 -15.11 32.28 15.43
C TRP A 261 -14.99 33.46 14.45
#